data_AF-A0A5Z7FMQ6-F1
#
_entry.id   AF-A0A5Z7FMQ6-F1
#
_cell.length_a   1.000
_cell.length_b   1.000
_cell.length_c   1.000
_cell.angle_alpha   90.00
_cell.angle_beta   90.00
_cell.angle_gamma   90.00
#
_symmetry.space_group_name_H-M   'P 1'
#
loop_
_entity.id
_entity.type
_entity.pdbx_description
1 polymer ?
#
loop_
_entity_poly.entity_id
_entity_poly.type
_entity_poly.pdbx_seq_one_letter_code
_entity_poly.pdbx_strand_id
1 'polypeptide(L)'
;MNNDNLLCARIEALKLTAVQDSIKQAITGFVVEGQLDIAQLKLHAHLLRKKLQAEGTTLKTTHAQELVACKYGFSNWQTAIARLKS
;
A
#
# COMPACT_ATOMS: atom_id res chain seq x y z
N MET A 1 17.16 -0.20 2.21
CA MET A 1 16.38 0.18 1.01
C MET A 1 15.24 1.07 1.51
N ASN A 2 15.12 2.31 1.03
CA ASN A 2 14.06 3.21 1.48
C ASN A 2 12.69 2.63 1.09
N ASN A 3 11.71 2.59 2.00
CA ASN A 3 10.36 2.12 1.72
C ASN A 3 9.70 2.91 0.57
N ASP A 4 10.07 4.18 0.42
CA ASP A 4 9.62 5.00 -0.71
C ASP A 4 10.11 4.46 -2.06
N ASN A 5 11.32 3.90 -2.11
CA ASN A 5 11.84 3.28 -3.34
C ASN A 5 11.08 1.99 -3.68
N LEU A 6 10.72 1.20 -2.67
CA LEU A 6 9.88 0.00 -2.87
C LEU A 6 8.49 0.39 -3.38
N LEU A 7 7.90 1.43 -2.79
CA LEU A 7 6.59 1.94 -3.20
C LEU A 7 6.60 2.44 -4.64
N CYS A 8 7.56 3.31 -5.01
CA CYS A 8 7.67 3.83 -6.38
C CYS A 8 7.88 2.70 -7.40
N ALA A 9 8.80 1.77 -7.13
CA ALA A 9 9.03 0.62 -8.01
C ALA A 9 7.76 -0.24 -8.16
N ARG A 10 6.96 -0.38 -7.10
CA ARG A 10 5.69 -1.11 -7.15
C ARG A 10 4.63 -0.35 -7.96
N ILE A 11 4.56 0.97 -7.84
CA ILE A 11 3.66 1.82 -8.63
C ILE A 11 3.98 1.66 -10.13
N GLU A 12 5.25 1.70 -10.50
CA GLU A 12 5.70 1.47 -11.88
C GLU A 12 5.33 0.06 -12.38
N ALA A 13 5.64 -0.97 -11.60
CA ALA A 13 5.34 -2.36 -11.96
C ALA A 13 3.84 -2.63 -12.14
N LEU A 14 2.99 -1.91 -11.39
CA LEU A 14 1.53 -2.00 -11.50
C LEU A 14 0.93 -1.06 -12.56
N LYS A 15 1.76 -0.31 -13.29
CA LYS A 15 1.36 0.70 -14.29
C LYS A 15 0.44 1.78 -13.71
N LEU A 16 0.76 2.25 -12.51
CA LEU A 16 -0.02 3.27 -11.76
C LEU A 16 0.67 4.65 -11.74
N THR A 17 1.67 4.86 -12.58
CA THR A 17 2.47 6.11 -12.62
C THR A 17 1.63 7.37 -12.82
N ALA A 18 0.54 7.29 -13.58
CA ALA A 18 -0.37 8.41 -13.81
C ALA A 18 -1.07 8.94 -12.54
N VAL A 19 -1.16 8.13 -11.48
CA VAL A 19 -1.79 8.48 -10.19
C VAL A 19 -0.81 8.34 -9.03
N GLN A 20 0.49 8.35 -9.32
CA GLN A 20 1.55 8.13 -8.34
C GLN A 20 1.47 9.11 -7.16
N ASP A 21 1.29 10.39 -7.44
CA ASP A 21 1.30 11.42 -6.40
C ASP A 21 0.08 11.29 -5.48
N SER A 22 -1.10 11.00 -6.04
CA SER A 22 -2.31 10.67 -5.27
C SER A 22 -2.10 9.44 -4.38
N ILE A 23 -1.46 8.38 -4.91
CA ILE A 23 -1.13 7.18 -4.11
C ILE A 23 -0.21 7.54 -2.95
N LYS A 24 0.88 8.27 -3.22
CA LYS A 24 1.86 8.66 -2.20
C LYS A 24 1.20 9.52 -1.12
N GLN A 25 0.43 10.53 -1.51
CA GLN A 25 -0.29 11.40 -0.59
C GLN A 25 -1.31 10.63 0.27
N ALA A 26 -2.11 9.74 -0.34
CA ALA A 26 -3.13 8.96 0.38
C ALA A 26 -2.51 8.00 1.41
N ILE A 27 -1.34 7.42 1.09
CA ILE A 27 -0.60 6.46 1.92
C ILE A 27 0.19 7.13 3.06
N THR A 28 0.68 8.36 2.89
CA THR A 28 1.51 9.04 3.91
C THR A 28 0.81 9.13 5.27
N GLY A 29 -0.52 9.26 5.29
CA GLY A 29 -1.31 9.36 6.51
C GLY A 29 -1.59 8.02 7.22
N PHE A 30 -1.06 6.89 6.75
CA PHE A 30 -1.25 5.61 7.45
C PHE A 30 -0.21 5.45 8.56
N VAL A 31 -0.73 5.36 9.79
CA VAL A 31 0.03 5.19 11.02
C VAL A 31 -0.42 3.90 11.68
N VAL A 32 0.54 3.16 12.22
CA VAL A 32 0.30 1.95 13.01
C VAL A 32 0.64 2.29 14.46
N GLU A 33 -0.34 2.16 15.34
CA GLU A 33 -0.11 2.20 16.79
C GLU A 33 0.26 0.78 17.24
N GLY A 34 1.53 0.58 17.61
CA GLY A 34 2.05 -0.71 18.05
C GLY A 34 2.61 -1.58 16.93
N GLN A 35 2.46 -2.90 17.05
CA GLN A 35 2.99 -3.85 16.08
C GLN A 35 2.05 -3.95 14.87
N LEU A 36 2.63 -3.85 13.67
CA LEU A 36 1.90 -4.06 12.43
C LEU A 36 1.37 -5.49 12.37
N ASP A 37 0.07 -5.65 12.11
CA ASP A 37 -0.56 -6.95 11.87
C ASP A 37 -1.28 -7.03 10.51
N ILE A 38 -1.81 -8.22 10.21
CA ILE A 38 -2.53 -8.49 8.95
C ILE A 38 -3.84 -7.70 8.87
N ALA A 39 -4.51 -7.44 10.00
CA ALA A 39 -5.77 -6.71 10.02
C ALA A 39 -5.54 -5.24 9.66
N GLN A 40 -4.49 -4.62 10.21
CA GLN A 40 -4.06 -3.27 9.90
C GLN A 40 -3.60 -3.13 8.44
N LEU A 41 -2.87 -4.11 7.90
CA LEU A 41 -2.54 -4.13 6.47
C LEU A 41 -3.80 -4.12 5.59
N LYS A 42 -4.80 -4.96 5.90
CA LYS A 42 -6.06 -5.01 5.17
C LYS A 42 -6.85 -3.70 5.32
N LEU A 43 -6.88 -3.14 6.52
CA LEU A 43 -7.54 -1.86 6.80
C LEU A 43 -6.92 -0.74 5.98
N HIS A 44 -5.60 -0.60 5.99
CA HIS A 44 -4.90 0.42 5.21
C HIS A 44 -5.11 0.24 3.70
N ALA A 45 -5.12 -1.01 3.19
CA ALA A 45 -5.44 -1.26 1.79
C ALA A 45 -6.88 -0.85 1.43
N HIS A 46 -7.84 -1.09 2.34
CA HIS A 46 -9.22 -0.64 2.17
C HIS A 46 -9.33 0.89 2.18
N LEU A 47 -8.68 1.56 3.14
CA LEU A 47 -8.67 3.02 3.26
C LEU A 47 -8.04 3.68 2.03
N LEU A 48 -6.94 3.12 1.51
CA LEU A 48 -6.29 3.62 0.29
C LEU A 48 -7.25 3.63 -0.88
N ARG A 49 -7.97 2.53 -1.09
CA ARG A 49 -8.96 2.43 -2.17
C ARG A 49 -10.07 3.45 -2.01
N LYS A 50 -10.61 3.61 -0.80
CA LYS A 50 -11.68 4.57 -0.53
C LYS A 50 -11.23 6.01 -0.78
N LYS A 51 -10.03 6.39 -0.33
CA LYS A 51 -9.48 7.73 -0.57
C LYS A 51 -9.31 8.01 -2.06
N LEU A 52 -8.62 7.12 -2.78
CA LEU A 52 -8.42 7.28 -4.22
C LEU A 52 -9.74 7.26 -5.00
N GLN A 53 -10.70 6.43 -4.59
CA GLN A 53 -12.02 6.40 -5.21
C GLN A 53 -12.78 7.72 -5.02
N ALA A 54 -12.67 8.35 -3.85
CA ALA A 54 -13.25 9.66 -3.60
C ALA A 54 -12.61 10.76 -4.46
N GLU A 55 -11.36 10.56 -4.90
CA GLU A 55 -10.62 11.43 -5.84
C GLU A 55 -10.85 11.03 -7.31
N GLY A 56 -11.75 10.09 -7.60
CA GLY A 56 -12.07 9.64 -8.96
C GLY A 56 -11.14 8.55 -9.52
N THR A 57 -10.20 8.05 -8.72
CA THR A 57 -9.27 6.97 -9.10
C THR A 57 -9.71 5.62 -8.57
N THR A 58 -10.08 4.70 -9.45
CA THR A 58 -10.45 3.34 -9.05
C THR A 58 -9.22 2.43 -8.99
N LEU A 59 -8.93 1.89 -7.80
CA LEU A 59 -7.84 0.96 -7.57
C LEU A 59 -8.35 -0.46 -7.27
N LYS A 60 -7.77 -1.48 -7.94
CA LYS A 60 -8.04 -2.89 -7.64
C LYS A 60 -7.62 -3.24 -6.21
N THR A 61 -8.35 -4.16 -5.57
CA THR A 61 -8.02 -4.65 -4.22
C THR A 61 -6.58 -5.15 -4.10
N THR A 62 -6.15 -5.96 -5.07
CA THR A 62 -4.81 -6.54 -5.10
C THR A 62 -3.72 -5.47 -5.25
N HIS A 63 -3.95 -4.44 -6.05
CA HIS A 63 -2.98 -3.34 -6.19
C HIS A 63 -2.86 -2.54 -4.89
N ALA A 64 -3.97 -2.27 -4.20
CA ALA A 64 -3.94 -1.58 -2.92
C ALA A 64 -3.17 -2.38 -1.86
N GLN A 65 -3.37 -3.70 -1.83
CA GLN A 65 -2.64 -4.61 -0.96
C GLN A 65 -1.13 -4.59 -1.23
N GLU A 66 -0.72 -4.64 -2.50
CA GLU A 66 0.69 -4.55 -2.89
C GLU A 66 1.31 -3.21 -2.47
N LEU A 67 0.65 -2.09 -2.73
CA LEU A 67 1.15 -0.76 -2.39
C LEU A 67 1.30 -0.56 -0.88
N VAL A 68 0.32 -1.01 -0.10
CA VAL A 68 0.38 -0.94 1.36
C VAL A 68 1.47 -1.86 1.92
N ALA A 69 1.65 -3.06 1.36
CA ALA A 69 2.76 -3.92 1.76
C ALA A 69 4.12 -3.22 1.53
N CYS A 70 4.30 -2.57 0.38
CA CYS A 70 5.52 -1.81 0.08
C CYS A 70 5.74 -0.61 1.01
N LYS A 71 4.67 0.11 1.39
CA LYS A 71 4.75 1.20 2.38
C LYS A 71 5.36 0.73 3.70
N TYR A 72 5.01 -0.48 4.14
CA TYR A 72 5.52 -1.06 5.38
C TYR A 72 6.81 -1.88 5.20
N GLY A 73 7.49 -1.73 4.06
CA GLY A 73 8.82 -2.32 3.82
C GLY A 73 8.79 -3.78 3.35
N PHE A 74 7.63 -4.31 2.97
CA PHE A 74 7.53 -5.63 2.36
C PHE A 74 7.65 -5.55 0.84
N SER A 75 8.26 -6.56 0.23
CA SER A 75 8.44 -6.63 -1.22
C SER A 75 7.11 -6.78 -1.98
N ASN A 76 6.15 -7.49 -1.39
CA ASN A 76 4.81 -7.73 -1.94
C ASN A 76 3.83 -8.16 -0.83
N TRP A 77 2.55 -8.29 -1.18
CA TRP A 77 1.50 -8.70 -0.24
C TRP A 77 1.76 -10.07 0.38
N GLN A 78 2.16 -11.05 -0.43
CA GLN A 78 2.39 -12.43 0.04
C GLN A 78 3.50 -12.50 1.09
N THR A 79 4.59 -11.75 0.90
CA THR A 79 5.71 -11.66 1.83
C THR A 79 5.28 -11.01 3.14
N ALA A 80 4.44 -9.97 3.08
CA ALA A 80 3.87 -9.35 4.26
C ALA A 80 3.02 -10.33 5.06
N ILE A 81 2.13 -11.08 4.39
CA ILE A 81 1.30 -12.09 5.04
C ILE A 81 2.13 -13.23 5.64
N ALA A 82 3.17 -13.70 4.94
CA ALA A 82 4.04 -14.75 5.47
C ALA A 82 4.77 -14.29 6.73
N ARG A 83 5.39 -13.10 6.71
CA ARG A 83 6.15 -12.58 7.84
C ARG A 83 5.31 -12.23 9.06
N LEU A 84 4.06 -11.79 8.85
CA LEU A 84 3.16 -11.40 9.95
C LEU A 84 2.36 -12.57 10.54
N LYS A 85 2.45 -13.77 9.96
CA LYS A 85 1.90 -15.01 10.53
C LYS A 85 2.91 -15.76 11.40
N SER A 86 4.19 -15.49 11.21
CA SER A 86 5.32 -16.04 11.96
C SER A 86 5.49 -15.32 13.29
#